data_AF-A0A1A3A547-F1
#
_entry.id   AF-A0A1A3A547-F1
#
_cell.length_a   1.000
_cell.length_b   1.000
_cell.length_c   1.000
_cell.angle_alpha   90.00
_cell.angle_beta   90.00
_cell.angle_gamma   90.00
#
_symmetry.space_group_name_H-M   'P 1'
#
loop_
_entity.id
_entity.type
_entity.pdbx_description
1 polymer ?
#
loop_
_entity_poly.entity_id
_entity_poly.type
_entity_poly.pdbx_seq_one_letter_code
_entity_poly.pdbx_strand_id
1 'polypeptide(L)'
;MESIGSALTAAHLAAALPTGGIAAAAADEVSQAVAALFASYGREYQALSTRASAFGQQFLQALSSAAGSYAAAEQTNGLLLQVQQDVLAAVNPPTEALLGRPLIGTASATGTGVLDAAASDANLLVQRELGIYNFRDWRGWAAFLLDYTWGSPGTALGYGVQIVNAFYPNSNYDPALSALVGSHVYRGGIGLPGFTTTTGNVTTNLGTGPGATDVMVNHEEVHVWQNRLFGPLFSTSYAGWLVGGYVVGTGYWLLHPGQDWFSLVETAAYYDNPWEVWAYANDNNWPPPGANPALLWPAWTDPVLLWPARANLLGPLL
;
A
#
# COMPACT_ATOMS: atom_id res chain seq x y z
N MET A 1 10.59 18.28 18.80
CA MET A 1 9.74 17.22 19.39
C MET A 1 10.41 16.57 20.60
N GLU A 2 11.72 16.27 20.58
CA GLU A 2 12.46 15.79 21.76
C GLU A 2 12.30 16.67 23.01
N SER A 3 12.27 18.00 22.86
CA SER A 3 12.06 18.91 24.00
C SER A 3 10.71 18.70 24.70
N ILE A 4 9.64 18.43 23.95
CA ILE A 4 8.30 18.18 24.49
C ILE A 4 8.24 16.83 25.21
N GLY A 5 8.86 15.78 24.64
CA GLY A 5 8.96 14.47 25.27
C GLY A 5 9.75 14.49 26.58
N SER A 6 10.85 15.27 26.61
CA SER A 6 11.65 15.46 27.82
C SER A 6 10.88 16.23 28.92
N ALA A 7 10.13 17.27 28.54
CA ALA A 7 9.32 18.06 29.46
C ALA A 7 8.15 17.26 30.04
N LEU A 8 7.49 16.44 29.22
CA LEU A 8 6.44 15.51 29.67
C LEU A 8 6.99 14.46 30.62
N THR A 9 8.15 13.88 30.31
CA THR A 9 8.80 12.89 31.18
C THR A 9 9.17 13.50 32.53
N ALA A 10 9.73 14.72 32.53
CA ALA A 10 10.02 15.46 33.75
C ALA A 10 8.75 15.77 34.57
N ALA A 11 7.65 16.15 33.92
CA ALA A 11 6.37 16.40 34.57
C ALA A 11 5.77 15.12 35.18
N HIS A 12 5.83 13.98 34.49
CA HIS A 12 5.39 12.69 35.01
C HIS A 12 6.21 12.27 36.24
N LEU A 13 7.53 12.42 36.19
CA LEU A 13 8.42 12.11 37.32
C LEU A 13 8.15 13.03 38.52
N ALA A 14 7.96 14.33 38.29
CA ALA A 14 7.65 15.29 39.35
C ALA A 14 6.29 14.98 40.04
N ALA A 15 5.32 14.47 39.29
CA ALA A 15 4.01 14.11 39.81
C ALA A 15 3.96 12.73 40.50
N ALA A 16 4.93 11.84 40.26
CA ALA A 16 4.88 10.45 40.70
C ALA A 16 4.78 10.27 42.22
N LEU A 17 5.65 10.95 42.98
CA LEU A 17 5.64 10.90 44.45
C LEU A 17 4.41 11.58 45.08
N PRO A 18 4.08 12.84 44.76
CA PRO A 18 2.96 13.53 45.40
C PRO A 18 1.59 12.90 45.10
N THR A 19 1.46 12.16 44.00
CA THR A 19 0.19 11.46 43.66
C THR A 19 0.17 10.00 44.09
N GLY A 20 1.34 9.34 44.24
CA GLY A 20 1.44 7.94 44.64
C GLY A 20 1.55 7.70 46.15
N GLY A 21 1.86 8.75 46.93
CA GLY A 21 2.06 8.71 48.37
C GLY A 21 1.25 9.75 49.12
N ILE A 22 -0.08 9.62 49.09
CA ILE A 22 -1.00 10.56 49.75
C ILE A 22 -1.21 10.13 51.21
N ALA A 23 -0.98 11.05 52.15
CA ALA A 23 -1.24 10.83 53.57
C ALA A 23 -2.74 10.95 53.87
N ALA A 24 -3.23 10.15 54.82
CA ALA A 24 -4.60 10.28 55.31
C ALA A 24 -4.78 11.61 56.06
N ALA A 25 -5.92 12.28 55.84
CA ALA A 25 -6.22 13.56 56.48
C ALA A 25 -6.47 13.42 58.00
N ALA A 26 -6.91 12.24 58.44
CA ALA A 26 -7.09 11.85 59.84
C ALA A 26 -6.91 10.34 60.00
N ALA A 27 -6.91 9.86 61.25
CA ALA A 27 -6.66 8.45 61.57
C ALA A 27 -7.86 7.52 61.31
N ASP A 28 -9.03 8.06 60.98
CA ASP A 28 -10.25 7.27 60.72
C ASP A 28 -10.14 6.46 59.42
N GLU A 29 -10.93 5.39 59.34
CA GLU A 29 -10.92 4.44 58.24
C GLU A 29 -11.33 5.06 56.90
N VAL A 30 -12.19 6.09 56.92
CA VAL A 30 -12.64 6.78 55.70
C VAL A 30 -11.48 7.62 55.12
N SER A 31 -10.78 8.38 55.97
CA SER A 31 -9.59 9.15 55.58
C SER A 31 -8.47 8.25 55.03
N GLN A 32 -8.26 7.08 55.63
CA GLN A 32 -7.28 6.10 55.15
C GLN A 32 -7.70 5.49 53.80
N ALA A 33 -8.97 5.12 53.64
CA ALA A 33 -9.48 4.55 52.40
C ALA A 33 -9.42 5.54 51.22
N VAL A 34 -9.77 6.80 51.46
CA VAL A 34 -9.69 7.87 50.45
C VAL A 34 -8.24 8.11 50.02
N ALA A 35 -7.30 8.19 50.97
CA ALA A 35 -5.87 8.33 50.64
C ALA A 35 -5.34 7.14 49.83
N ALA A 36 -5.74 5.90 50.19
CA ALA A 36 -5.36 4.70 49.47
C ALA A 36 -5.92 4.66 48.03
N LEU A 37 -7.16 5.10 47.83
CA LEU A 37 -7.79 5.19 46.51
C LEU A 37 -7.01 6.13 45.58
N PHE A 38 -6.77 7.37 46.01
CA PHE A 38 -6.04 8.33 45.18
C PHE A 38 -4.59 7.91 44.93
N ALA A 39 -3.93 7.31 45.94
CA ALA A 39 -2.59 6.76 45.77
C ALA A 39 -2.55 5.61 44.74
N SER A 40 -3.60 4.77 44.70
CA SER A 40 -3.72 3.71 43.68
C SER A 40 -3.88 4.28 42.28
N TYR A 41 -4.75 5.28 42.13
CA TYR A 41 -4.99 5.95 40.86
C TYR A 41 -3.72 6.65 40.34
N GLY A 42 -2.96 7.29 41.22
CA GLY A 42 -1.65 7.88 40.89
C GLY A 42 -0.66 6.84 40.35
N ARG A 43 -0.60 5.64 40.94
CA ARG A 43 0.28 4.55 40.47
C ARG A 43 -0.17 3.99 39.11
N GLU A 44 -1.47 3.82 38.89
CA GLU A 44 -2.03 3.38 37.60
C GLU A 44 -1.76 4.41 36.50
N TYR A 45 -1.96 5.70 36.80
CA TYR A 45 -1.63 6.79 35.89
C TYR A 45 -0.15 6.76 35.49
N GLN A 46 0.78 6.58 36.45
CA GLN A 46 2.20 6.47 36.15
C GLN A 46 2.52 5.27 35.23
N ALA A 47 1.91 4.10 35.50
CA ALA A 47 2.09 2.92 34.64
C ALA A 47 1.59 3.16 33.21
N LEU A 48 0.47 3.87 33.05
CA LEU A 48 -0.06 4.26 31.73
C LEU A 48 0.86 5.28 31.03
N SER A 49 1.34 6.29 31.75
CA SER A 49 2.26 7.30 31.23
C SER A 49 3.58 6.69 30.74
N THR A 50 4.10 5.66 31.42
CA THR A 50 5.28 4.92 30.93
C THR A 50 5.01 4.23 29.59
N ARG A 51 3.86 3.56 29.44
CA ARG A 51 3.48 2.91 28.17
C ARG A 51 3.28 3.93 27.04
N ALA A 52 2.65 5.05 27.34
CA ALA A 52 2.45 6.14 26.38
C ALA A 52 3.79 6.76 25.92
N SER A 53 4.75 6.92 26.83
CA SER A 53 6.10 7.41 26.49
C SER A 53 6.85 6.44 25.58
N ALA A 54 6.79 5.13 25.87
CA ALA A 54 7.39 4.10 25.02
C ALA A 54 6.77 4.07 23.61
N PHE A 55 5.43 4.20 23.51
CA PHE A 55 4.75 4.34 22.22
C PHE A 55 5.21 5.59 21.47
N GLY A 56 5.30 6.74 22.15
CA GLY A 56 5.76 7.99 21.53
C GLY A 56 7.18 7.89 20.96
N GLN A 57 8.08 7.18 21.65
CA GLN A 57 9.44 6.92 21.17
C GLN A 57 9.44 6.04 19.91
N GLN A 58 8.66 4.95 19.90
CA GLN A 58 8.51 4.07 18.74
C GLN A 58 7.90 4.82 17.54
N PHE A 59 6.90 5.68 17.79
CA PHE A 59 6.30 6.52 16.78
C PHE A 59 7.30 7.50 16.16
N LEU A 60 8.12 8.17 16.97
CA LEU A 60 9.15 9.09 16.45
C LEU A 60 10.24 8.35 15.66
N GLN A 61 10.62 7.15 16.10
CA GLN A 61 11.58 6.32 15.37
C GLN A 61 11.02 5.88 14.01
N ALA A 62 9.76 5.46 13.96
CA ALA A 62 9.07 5.12 12.72
C ALA A 62 8.96 6.34 11.78
N LEU A 63 8.61 7.51 12.32
CA LEU A 63 8.53 8.76 11.56
C LEU A 63 9.89 9.15 10.96
N SER A 64 10.97 9.03 11.73
CA SER A 64 12.33 9.29 11.24
C SER A 64 12.75 8.30 10.16
N SER A 65 12.38 7.02 10.30
CA SER A 65 12.64 6.00 9.29
C SER A 65 11.90 6.30 7.99
N ALA A 66 10.61 6.67 8.09
CA ALA A 66 9.81 7.05 6.94
C ALA A 66 10.40 8.28 6.23
N ALA A 67 10.81 9.32 6.96
CA ALA A 67 11.49 10.49 6.40
C ALA A 67 12.79 10.10 5.66
N GLY A 68 13.55 9.15 6.19
CA GLY A 68 14.73 8.58 5.51
C GLY A 68 14.38 7.85 4.21
N SER A 69 13.29 7.07 4.22
CA SER A 69 12.79 6.41 3.00
C SER A 69 12.34 7.40 1.93
N TYR A 70 11.66 8.50 2.31
CA TYR A 70 11.32 9.58 1.37
C TYR A 70 12.57 10.25 0.79
N ALA A 71 13.57 10.56 1.62
CA ALA A 71 14.82 11.14 1.14
C ALA A 71 15.57 10.21 0.16
N ALA A 72 15.57 8.90 0.43
CA ALA A 72 16.14 7.89 -0.47
C ALA A 72 15.34 7.74 -1.78
N ALA A 73 14.02 7.87 -1.72
CA ALA A 73 13.16 7.89 -2.90
C ALA A 73 13.41 9.13 -3.76
N GLU A 74 13.49 10.32 -3.15
CA GLU A 74 13.87 11.57 -3.84
C GLU A 74 15.24 11.47 -4.51
N GLN A 75 16.23 10.88 -3.82
CA GLN A 75 17.54 10.64 -4.41
C GLN A 75 17.44 9.71 -5.63
N THR A 76 16.66 8.63 -5.53
CA THR A 76 16.45 7.67 -6.62
C THR A 76 15.73 8.34 -7.80
N ASN A 77 14.71 9.15 -7.54
CA ASN A 77 14.02 9.93 -8.56
C ASN A 77 14.95 10.94 -9.24
N GLY A 78 15.82 11.60 -8.48
CA GLY A 78 16.87 12.47 -9.02
C GLY A 78 17.85 11.72 -9.91
N LEU A 79 18.26 10.50 -9.54
CA LEU A 79 19.09 9.63 -10.37
C LEU A 79 18.38 9.21 -11.66
N LEU A 80 17.09 8.87 -11.60
CA LEU A 80 16.30 8.53 -12.78
C LEU A 80 16.13 9.72 -13.73
N LEU A 81 15.95 10.94 -13.19
CA LEU A 81 15.91 12.16 -13.99
C LEU A 81 17.26 12.44 -14.67
N GLN A 82 18.38 12.20 -13.97
CA GLN A 82 19.72 12.31 -14.55
C GLN A 82 19.92 11.29 -15.68
N VAL A 83 19.55 10.03 -15.46
CA VAL A 83 19.63 8.99 -16.50
C VAL A 83 18.76 9.36 -17.70
N GLN A 84 17.56 9.90 -17.48
CA GLN A 84 16.71 10.39 -18.56
C GLN A 84 17.40 11.51 -19.35
N GLN A 85 17.99 12.50 -18.68
CA GLN A 85 18.73 13.59 -19.32
C GLN A 85 19.94 13.07 -20.13
N ASP A 86 20.68 12.11 -19.58
CA ASP A 86 21.82 11.48 -20.26
C ASP A 86 21.38 10.73 -21.52
N VAL A 87 20.25 10.02 -21.47
CA VAL A 87 19.66 9.33 -22.63
C VAL A 87 19.19 10.35 -23.68
N LEU A 88 18.53 11.44 -23.28
CA LEU A 88 18.14 12.51 -24.21
C LEU A 88 19.38 13.13 -24.88
N ALA A 89 20.44 13.40 -24.10
CA ALA A 89 21.69 13.96 -24.60
C ALA A 89 22.46 13.00 -25.52
N ALA A 90 22.33 11.68 -25.33
CA ALA A 90 22.96 10.70 -26.20
C ALA A 90 22.17 10.45 -27.50
N VAL A 91 20.83 10.46 -27.43
CA VAL A 91 19.95 10.06 -28.54
C VAL A 91 19.57 11.22 -29.45
N ASN A 92 19.26 12.39 -28.89
CA ASN A 92 18.75 13.51 -29.69
C ASN A 92 19.78 14.08 -30.68
N PRO A 93 21.07 14.31 -30.32
CA PRO A 93 22.03 14.94 -31.24
C PRO A 93 22.28 14.15 -32.54
N PRO A 94 22.44 12.81 -32.52
CA PRO A 94 22.53 12.02 -33.76
C PRO A 94 21.29 12.14 -34.66
N THR A 95 20.09 12.17 -34.08
CA THR A 95 18.85 12.33 -34.86
C THR A 95 18.60 13.74 -35.34
N GLU A 96 19.02 14.77 -34.59
CA GLU A 96 18.99 16.15 -35.07
C GLU A 96 19.94 16.33 -36.26
N ALA A 97 21.13 15.73 -36.22
CA ALA A 97 22.07 15.75 -37.32
C ALA A 97 21.55 15.01 -38.58
N LEU A 98 20.79 13.92 -38.40
CA LEU A 98 20.31 13.07 -39.50
C LEU A 98 18.95 13.50 -40.07
N LEU A 99 18.04 13.96 -39.22
CA LEU A 99 16.62 14.18 -39.53
C LEU A 99 16.18 15.64 -39.33
N GLY A 100 17.07 16.51 -38.84
CA GLY A 100 16.79 17.93 -38.57
C GLY A 100 15.83 18.17 -37.39
N ARG A 101 15.54 17.14 -36.58
CA ARG A 101 14.66 17.21 -35.41
C ARG A 101 15.04 16.18 -34.35
N PRO A 102 14.82 16.47 -33.05
CA PRO A 102 15.05 15.49 -31.99
C PRO A 102 14.06 14.32 -32.08
N LEU A 103 14.50 13.14 -31.65
CA LEU A 103 13.67 11.94 -31.62
C LEU A 103 12.75 11.91 -30.39
N ILE A 104 13.21 12.48 -29.27
CA ILE A 104 12.48 12.53 -27.99
C ILE A 104 12.33 14.00 -27.57
N GLY A 105 11.11 14.44 -27.25
CA GLY A 105 10.80 15.84 -26.96
C GLY A 105 11.40 16.36 -25.64
N THR A 106 11.91 17.59 -25.63
CA THR A 106 12.45 18.28 -24.45
C THR A 106 11.41 19.24 -23.85
N ALA A 107 10.95 19.01 -22.63
CA ALA A 107 10.20 20.02 -21.88
C ALA A 107 11.14 21.20 -21.53
N SER A 108 10.79 22.42 -21.98
CA SER A 108 11.65 23.60 -21.83
C SER A 108 11.66 24.15 -20.40
N ALA A 109 12.84 24.30 -19.81
CA ALA A 109 13.08 24.77 -18.43
C ALA A 109 13.10 26.31 -18.28
N THR A 110 12.38 27.06 -19.12
CA THR A 110 12.28 28.53 -19.00
C THR A 110 10.83 28.97 -18.81
N GLY A 111 10.37 29.03 -17.56
CA GLY A 111 9.11 29.67 -17.23
C GLY A 111 8.98 29.87 -15.73
N THR A 112 9.08 31.11 -15.26
CA THR A 112 8.76 31.48 -13.87
C THR A 112 7.28 31.30 -13.51
N GLY A 113 6.41 30.89 -14.45
CA GLY A 113 5.07 30.34 -14.17
C GLY A 113 5.05 28.83 -13.87
N VAL A 114 6.17 28.12 -14.10
CA VAL A 114 6.30 26.67 -13.88
C VAL A 114 6.51 26.35 -12.40
N LEU A 115 7.01 27.28 -11.57
CA LEU A 115 7.13 27.04 -10.13
C LEU A 115 5.78 27.10 -9.40
N ASP A 116 4.87 27.99 -9.83
CA ASP A 116 3.50 28.04 -9.31
C ASP A 116 2.65 26.90 -9.88
N ALA A 117 2.84 26.54 -11.17
CA ALA A 117 2.20 25.37 -11.77
C ALA A 117 2.71 24.05 -11.15
N ALA A 118 4.02 23.90 -10.95
CA ALA A 118 4.61 22.73 -10.29
C ALA A 118 4.25 22.67 -8.80
N ALA A 119 4.09 23.80 -8.11
CA ALA A 119 3.58 23.82 -6.74
C ALA A 119 2.08 23.47 -6.68
N SER A 120 1.26 23.94 -7.64
CA SER A 120 -0.13 23.52 -7.75
C SER A 120 -0.27 22.06 -8.16
N ASP A 121 0.60 21.57 -9.06
CA ASP A 121 0.63 20.19 -9.53
C ASP A 121 1.13 19.26 -8.42
N ALA A 122 2.14 19.67 -7.64
CA ALA A 122 2.59 18.94 -6.45
C ALA A 122 1.52 18.90 -5.36
N ASN A 123 0.79 20.00 -5.13
CA ASN A 123 -0.33 20.01 -4.18
C ASN A 123 -1.50 19.13 -4.66
N LEU A 124 -1.78 19.09 -5.96
CA LEU A 124 -2.76 18.18 -6.56
C LEU A 124 -2.31 16.71 -6.51
N LEU A 125 -1.01 16.44 -6.69
CA LEU A 125 -0.42 15.11 -6.52
C LEU A 125 -0.52 14.66 -5.06
N VAL A 126 -0.12 15.49 -4.10
CA VAL A 126 -0.27 15.18 -2.66
C VAL A 126 -1.74 15.00 -2.28
N GLN A 127 -2.64 15.83 -2.80
CA GLN A 127 -4.08 15.66 -2.57
C GLN A 127 -4.62 14.38 -3.18
N ARG A 128 -4.12 13.97 -4.35
CA ARG A 128 -4.50 12.71 -5.00
C ARG A 128 -3.96 11.51 -4.22
N GLU A 129 -2.69 11.55 -3.81
CA GLU A 129 -2.01 10.52 -3.01
C GLU A 129 -2.62 10.36 -1.63
N LEU A 130 -3.00 11.44 -0.96
CA LEU A 130 -3.67 11.37 0.33
C LEU A 130 -5.19 11.15 0.19
N GLY A 131 -5.74 11.47 -0.98
CA GLY A 131 -7.18 11.45 -1.26
C GLY A 131 -7.79 10.05 -1.33
N ILE A 132 -6.96 9.01 -1.43
CA ILE A 132 -7.41 7.62 -1.32
C ILE A 132 -7.69 7.20 0.13
N TYR A 133 -7.15 7.90 1.13
CA TYR A 133 -7.34 7.52 2.53
C TYR A 133 -8.51 8.27 3.17
N ASN A 134 -9.53 7.53 3.61
CA ASN A 134 -10.61 8.09 4.41
C ASN A 134 -10.21 8.18 5.90
N PHE A 135 -9.58 9.28 6.31
CA PHE A 135 -9.14 9.50 7.69
C PHE A 135 -10.26 9.71 8.73
N ARG A 136 -11.53 9.67 8.32
CA ARG A 136 -12.68 9.60 9.24
C ARG A 136 -12.93 8.17 9.74
N ASP A 137 -12.34 7.18 9.07
CA ASP A 137 -12.40 5.77 9.41
C ASP A 137 -11.01 5.29 9.85
N TRP A 138 -10.95 4.41 10.85
CA TRP A 138 -9.70 3.78 11.28
C TRP A 138 -9.03 2.99 10.16
N ARG A 139 -9.80 2.45 9.20
CA ARG A 139 -9.28 1.74 8.03
C ARG A 139 -8.44 2.65 7.15
N GLY A 140 -8.83 3.91 6.99
CA GLY A 140 -8.04 4.90 6.24
C GLY A 140 -6.71 5.21 6.93
N TRP A 141 -6.72 5.33 8.26
CA TRP A 141 -5.50 5.46 9.05
C TRP A 141 -4.60 4.22 8.97
N ALA A 142 -5.17 3.02 9.05
CA ALA A 142 -4.42 1.77 8.93
C ALA A 142 -3.81 1.62 7.53
N ALA A 143 -4.58 1.87 6.48
CA ALA A 143 -4.12 1.86 5.09
C ALA A 143 -2.93 2.81 4.89
N PHE A 144 -3.06 4.06 5.35
CA PHE A 144 -1.99 5.06 5.28
C PHE A 144 -0.73 4.60 6.02
N LEU A 145 -0.87 4.19 7.29
CA LEU A 145 0.28 3.78 8.09
C LEU A 145 0.99 2.57 7.48
N LEU A 146 0.24 1.59 6.98
CA LEU A 146 0.82 0.40 6.35
C LEU A 146 1.50 0.74 5.02
N ASP A 147 0.86 1.53 4.16
CA ASP A 147 1.43 1.95 2.87
C ASP A 147 2.74 2.74 3.03
N TYR A 148 2.92 3.48 4.13
CA TYR A 148 4.11 4.31 4.38
C TYR A 148 5.08 3.75 5.42
N THR A 149 4.86 2.52 5.91
CA THR A 149 5.82 1.82 6.78
C THR A 149 6.16 0.45 6.23
N TRP A 150 5.36 -0.55 6.58
CA TRP A 150 5.58 -1.95 6.29
C TRP A 150 5.32 -2.31 4.81
N GLY A 151 4.22 -1.82 4.24
CA GLY A 151 3.85 -1.98 2.84
C GLY A 151 4.61 -1.07 1.87
N SER A 152 5.51 -0.21 2.37
CA SER A 152 6.16 0.84 1.58
C SER A 152 6.94 0.35 0.36
N PRO A 153 7.59 -0.83 0.33
CA PRO A 153 8.23 -1.31 -0.89
C PRO A 153 7.23 -1.58 -2.02
N GLY A 154 6.06 -2.13 -1.71
CA GLY A 154 4.99 -2.31 -2.68
C GLY A 154 4.38 -0.98 -3.12
N THR A 155 4.14 -0.06 -2.18
CA THR A 155 3.68 1.32 -2.48
C THR A 155 4.63 2.04 -3.43
N ALA A 156 5.95 1.89 -3.23
CA ALA A 156 6.97 2.47 -4.11
C ALA A 156 6.91 1.90 -5.54
N LEU A 157 6.67 0.59 -5.68
CA LEU A 157 6.41 -0.01 -6.99
C LEU A 157 5.11 0.52 -7.62
N GLY A 158 4.09 0.75 -6.79
CA GLY A 158 2.86 1.45 -7.18
C GLY A 158 3.12 2.84 -7.76
N TYR A 159 4.00 3.64 -7.15
CA TYR A 159 4.42 4.93 -7.71
C TYR A 159 5.03 4.80 -9.10
N GLY A 160 5.84 3.77 -9.32
CA GLY A 160 6.33 3.44 -10.67
C GLY A 160 5.19 3.24 -11.67
N VAL A 161 4.16 2.47 -11.29
CA VAL A 161 2.96 2.26 -12.12
C VAL A 161 2.22 3.57 -12.39
N GLN A 162 2.05 4.43 -11.37
CA GLN A 162 1.39 5.73 -11.55
C GLN A 162 2.14 6.65 -12.52
N ILE A 163 3.47 6.72 -12.39
CA ILE A 163 4.35 7.51 -13.26
C ILE A 163 4.21 7.01 -14.70
N VAL A 164 4.32 5.71 -14.92
CA VAL A 164 4.19 5.14 -16.28
C VAL A 164 2.79 5.41 -16.84
N ASN A 165 1.74 5.25 -16.04
CA ASN A 165 0.37 5.53 -16.45
C ASN A 165 0.07 7.01 -16.72
N ALA A 166 0.86 7.93 -16.17
CA ALA A 166 0.76 9.35 -16.52
C ALA A 166 1.15 9.63 -17.98
N PHE A 167 1.99 8.77 -18.57
CA PHE A 167 2.39 8.84 -19.98
C PHE A 167 1.66 7.83 -20.87
N TYR A 168 0.90 6.90 -20.28
CA TYR A 168 0.20 5.86 -21.01
C TYR A 168 -1.14 6.37 -21.57
N PRO A 169 -1.38 6.32 -22.89
CA PRO A 169 -2.64 6.77 -23.46
C PRO A 169 -3.83 6.00 -22.89
N ASN A 170 -4.92 6.71 -22.61
CA ASN A 170 -6.18 6.13 -22.11
C ASN A 170 -6.03 5.37 -20.77
N SER A 171 -5.08 5.76 -19.91
CA SER A 171 -4.94 5.16 -18.57
C SER A 171 -6.16 5.39 -17.67
N ASN A 172 -6.88 6.50 -17.87
CA ASN A 172 -8.21 6.76 -17.30
C ASN A 172 -8.28 6.51 -15.78
N TYR A 173 -7.61 7.37 -15.00
CA TYR A 173 -7.70 7.34 -13.54
C TYR A 173 -9.15 7.55 -13.06
N ASP A 174 -9.62 6.71 -12.15
CA ASP A 174 -10.96 6.76 -11.59
C ASP A 174 -10.92 7.27 -10.14
N PRO A 175 -11.10 8.57 -9.89
CA PRO A 175 -10.97 9.14 -8.55
C PRO A 175 -12.07 8.66 -7.59
N ALA A 176 -13.27 8.36 -8.10
CA ALA A 176 -14.39 7.93 -7.27
C ALA A 176 -14.19 6.49 -6.78
N LEU A 177 -13.81 5.58 -7.69
CA LEU A 177 -13.49 4.21 -7.32
C LEU A 177 -12.22 4.17 -6.44
N SER A 178 -11.22 5.01 -6.74
CA SER A 178 -10.00 5.09 -5.93
C SER A 178 -10.28 5.49 -4.48
N ALA A 179 -11.11 6.51 -4.27
CA ALA A 179 -11.53 6.92 -2.93
C ALA A 179 -12.42 5.87 -2.23
N LEU A 180 -13.20 5.11 -2.99
CA LEU A 180 -14.07 4.05 -2.45
C LEU A 180 -13.26 2.90 -1.84
N VAL A 181 -12.30 2.37 -2.61
CA VAL A 181 -11.49 1.19 -2.22
C VAL A 181 -10.23 1.57 -1.43
N GLY A 182 -9.87 2.86 -1.47
CA GLY A 182 -8.68 3.39 -0.82
C GLY A 182 -7.38 2.91 -1.45
N SER A 183 -7.33 2.88 -2.79
CA SER A 183 -6.15 2.61 -3.61
C SER A 183 -6.27 3.42 -4.91
N HIS A 184 -5.19 3.59 -5.66
CA HIS A 184 -5.23 4.29 -6.95
C HIS A 184 -5.71 3.35 -8.05
N VAL A 185 -6.80 3.71 -8.73
CA VAL A 185 -7.41 2.85 -9.74
C VAL A 185 -7.37 3.51 -11.11
N TYR A 186 -6.81 2.80 -12.08
CA TYR A 186 -6.76 3.17 -13.49
C TYR A 186 -7.58 2.18 -14.31
N ARG A 187 -8.59 2.67 -15.03
CA ARG A 187 -9.47 1.86 -15.89
C ARG A 187 -8.74 1.30 -17.10
N GLY A 188 -7.67 1.96 -17.55
CA GLY A 188 -6.71 1.46 -18.53
C GLY A 188 -5.30 1.50 -17.97
N GLY A 189 -4.32 1.63 -18.86
CA GLY A 189 -2.91 1.80 -18.49
C GLY A 189 -2.06 0.59 -18.84
N ILE A 190 -0.89 0.51 -18.21
CA ILE A 190 0.01 -0.64 -18.37
C ILE A 190 -0.62 -1.90 -17.80
N GLY A 191 -0.43 -3.03 -18.48
CA GLY A 191 -0.96 -4.31 -18.02
C GLY A 191 -0.83 -5.37 -19.09
N LEU A 192 -1.09 -6.62 -18.70
CA LEU A 192 -1.17 -7.71 -19.65
C LEU A 192 -2.59 -7.76 -20.25
N PRO A 193 -2.75 -8.02 -21.56
CA PRO A 193 -4.07 -8.18 -22.16
C PRO A 193 -4.89 -9.25 -21.43
N GLY A 194 -6.09 -8.88 -20.98
CA GLY A 194 -6.98 -9.77 -20.24
C GLY A 194 -6.78 -9.80 -18.72
N PHE A 195 -5.74 -9.15 -18.21
CA PHE A 195 -5.45 -9.10 -16.76
C PHE A 195 -5.51 -7.69 -16.22
N THR A 196 -6.19 -7.56 -15.09
CA THR A 196 -5.97 -6.43 -14.19
C THR A 196 -4.64 -6.63 -13.46
N THR A 197 -3.92 -5.56 -13.17
CA THR A 197 -2.63 -5.66 -12.46
C THR A 197 -2.64 -4.73 -11.26
N THR A 198 -2.41 -5.30 -10.08
CA THR A 198 -2.27 -4.55 -8.82
C THR A 198 -0.84 -4.64 -8.30
N THR A 199 -0.26 -3.47 -8.05
CA THR A 199 1.08 -3.32 -7.49
C THR A 199 1.02 -2.31 -6.34
N GLY A 200 1.26 -2.78 -5.13
CA GLY A 200 1.17 -1.93 -3.95
C GLY A 200 -0.25 -1.43 -3.73
N ASN A 201 -0.41 -0.12 -3.66
CA ASN A 201 -1.70 0.56 -3.55
C ASN A 201 -2.23 1.06 -4.91
N VAL A 202 -1.80 0.47 -6.03
CA VAL A 202 -2.19 0.91 -7.39
C VAL A 202 -2.68 -0.27 -8.22
N THR A 203 -3.86 -0.11 -8.81
CA THR A 203 -4.46 -1.06 -9.74
C THR A 203 -4.59 -0.41 -11.11
N THR A 204 -4.19 -1.12 -12.16
CA THR A 204 -4.17 -0.64 -13.54
C THR A 204 -4.68 -1.69 -14.51
N ASN A 205 -5.08 -1.25 -15.71
CA ASN A 205 -5.70 -2.07 -16.74
C ASN A 205 -6.97 -2.79 -16.24
N LEU A 206 -7.72 -2.15 -15.32
CA LEU A 206 -8.91 -2.73 -14.70
C LEU A 206 -10.04 -3.01 -15.72
N GLY A 207 -10.08 -2.24 -16.81
CA GLY A 207 -11.16 -2.26 -17.78
C GLY A 207 -12.36 -1.39 -17.38
N THR A 208 -13.28 -1.24 -18.34
CA THR A 208 -14.50 -0.43 -18.22
C THR A 208 -15.80 -1.26 -18.32
N GLY A 209 -15.67 -2.58 -18.45
CA GLY A 209 -16.81 -3.49 -18.56
C GLY A 209 -17.62 -3.59 -17.26
N PRO A 210 -18.86 -4.12 -17.32
CA PRO A 210 -19.78 -4.17 -16.19
C PRO A 210 -19.27 -4.95 -14.97
N GLY A 211 -18.32 -5.86 -15.12
CA GLY A 211 -17.69 -6.60 -14.01
C GLY A 211 -16.40 -5.97 -13.45
N ALA A 212 -15.87 -4.92 -14.07
CA ALA A 212 -14.57 -4.36 -13.70
C ALA A 212 -14.54 -3.79 -12.27
N THR A 213 -15.63 -3.14 -11.85
CA THR A 213 -15.74 -2.63 -10.48
C THR A 213 -15.86 -3.76 -9.45
N ASP A 214 -16.56 -4.84 -9.79
CA ASP A 214 -16.69 -6.00 -8.90
C ASP A 214 -15.35 -6.72 -8.73
N VAL A 215 -14.57 -6.84 -9.81
CA VAL A 215 -13.18 -7.33 -9.76
C VAL A 215 -12.34 -6.43 -8.88
N MET A 216 -12.45 -5.10 -9.01
CA MET A 216 -11.70 -4.19 -8.14
C MET A 216 -12.02 -4.41 -6.65
N VAL A 217 -13.30 -4.45 -6.30
CA VAL A 217 -13.74 -4.49 -4.89
C VAL A 217 -13.55 -5.88 -4.27
N ASN A 218 -13.74 -6.95 -5.05
CA ASN A 218 -13.74 -8.30 -4.52
C ASN A 218 -12.46 -9.09 -4.82
N HIS A 219 -11.61 -8.65 -5.75
CA HIS A 219 -10.36 -9.33 -6.10
C HIS A 219 -9.15 -8.42 -5.85
N GLU A 220 -9.08 -7.28 -6.53
CA GLU A 220 -7.88 -6.42 -6.51
C GLU A 220 -7.68 -5.71 -5.17
N GLU A 221 -8.77 -5.31 -4.49
CA GLU A 221 -8.69 -4.74 -3.13
C GLU A 221 -8.04 -5.74 -2.17
N VAL A 222 -8.24 -7.05 -2.37
CA VAL A 222 -7.58 -8.09 -1.58
C VAL A 222 -6.07 -8.01 -1.78
N HIS A 223 -5.57 -7.89 -3.01
CA HIS A 223 -4.13 -7.74 -3.28
C HIS A 223 -3.54 -6.46 -2.69
N VAL A 224 -4.26 -5.33 -2.76
CA VAL A 224 -3.82 -4.07 -2.14
C VAL A 224 -3.54 -4.27 -0.66
N TRP A 225 -4.42 -4.96 0.06
CA TRP A 225 -4.19 -5.17 1.48
C TRP A 225 -3.33 -6.39 1.80
N GLN A 226 -3.23 -7.39 0.93
CA GLN A 226 -2.18 -8.40 1.05
C GLN A 226 -0.82 -7.69 1.05
N ASN A 227 -0.63 -6.70 0.18
CA ASN A 227 0.54 -5.83 0.22
C ASN A 227 0.63 -5.05 1.54
N ARG A 228 -0.45 -4.41 2.02
CA ARG A 228 -0.42 -3.65 3.29
C ARG A 228 -0.10 -4.51 4.51
N LEU A 229 -0.68 -5.70 4.61
CA LEU A 229 -0.60 -6.57 5.78
C LEU A 229 0.68 -7.40 5.79
N PHE A 230 1.11 -7.90 4.64
CA PHE A 230 2.26 -8.80 4.53
C PHE A 230 3.51 -8.11 3.98
N GLY A 231 3.39 -6.87 3.47
CA GLY A 231 4.52 -6.04 3.07
C GLY A 231 5.43 -6.75 2.07
N PRO A 232 6.76 -6.75 2.27
CA PRO A 232 7.69 -7.41 1.36
C PRO A 232 7.46 -8.92 1.22
N LEU A 233 6.88 -9.57 2.22
CA LEU A 233 6.60 -11.01 2.15
C LEU A 233 5.59 -11.32 1.05
N PHE A 234 4.59 -10.45 0.83
CA PHE A 234 3.63 -10.62 -0.26
C PHE A 234 4.36 -10.65 -1.62
N SER A 235 5.04 -9.56 -2.00
CA SER A 235 5.67 -9.46 -3.32
C SER A 235 6.77 -10.51 -3.54
N THR A 236 7.58 -10.82 -2.52
CA THR A 236 8.68 -11.78 -2.66
C THR A 236 8.19 -13.22 -2.74
N SER A 237 7.19 -13.60 -1.94
CA SER A 237 6.61 -14.94 -2.01
C SER A 237 5.78 -15.13 -3.27
N TYR A 238 5.07 -14.10 -3.74
CA TYR A 238 4.37 -14.11 -5.01
C TYR A 238 5.34 -14.34 -6.17
N ALA A 239 6.44 -13.58 -6.24
CA ALA A 239 7.47 -13.75 -7.26
C ALA A 239 8.16 -15.12 -7.19
N GLY A 240 8.45 -15.61 -5.97
CA GLY A 240 8.98 -16.95 -5.76
C GLY A 240 8.03 -18.04 -6.24
N TRP A 241 6.73 -17.85 -6.04
CA TRP A 241 5.69 -18.76 -6.51
C TRP A 241 5.61 -18.80 -8.03
N LEU A 242 5.64 -17.65 -8.71
CA LEU A 242 5.65 -17.58 -10.18
C LEU A 242 6.78 -18.45 -10.78
N VAL A 243 7.98 -18.38 -10.19
CA VAL A 243 9.13 -19.19 -10.62
C VAL A 243 8.90 -20.68 -10.35
N GLY A 244 8.42 -21.03 -9.16
CA GLY A 244 8.12 -22.41 -8.78
C GLY A 244 7.05 -23.04 -9.68
N GLY A 245 5.94 -22.33 -9.89
CA GLY A 245 4.84 -22.73 -10.74
C GLY A 245 5.25 -22.85 -12.21
N TYR A 246 6.13 -21.99 -12.72
CA TYR A 246 6.71 -22.16 -14.05
C TYR A 246 7.44 -23.50 -14.21
N VAL A 247 8.24 -23.88 -13.21
CA VAL A 247 8.94 -25.18 -13.19
C VAL A 247 7.96 -26.34 -13.11
N VAL A 248 6.93 -26.25 -12.26
CA VAL A 248 5.90 -27.28 -12.11
C VAL A 248 5.08 -27.46 -13.39
N GLY A 249 4.53 -26.38 -13.95
CA GLY A 249 3.73 -26.41 -15.17
C GLY A 249 4.53 -26.94 -16.37
N THR A 250 5.78 -26.49 -16.52
CA THR A 250 6.68 -27.00 -17.57
C THR A 250 7.03 -28.48 -17.36
N GLY A 251 7.32 -28.88 -16.11
CA GLY A 251 7.58 -30.29 -15.78
C GLY A 251 6.39 -31.19 -16.06
N TYR A 252 5.18 -30.75 -15.73
CA TYR A 252 3.95 -31.49 -16.03
C TYR A 252 3.73 -31.61 -17.55
N TRP A 253 3.95 -30.52 -18.29
CA TRP A 253 3.85 -30.53 -19.75
C TRP A 253 4.84 -31.48 -20.41
N LEU A 254 6.08 -31.58 -19.91
CA LEU A 254 7.06 -32.55 -20.43
C LEU A 254 6.60 -34.01 -20.28
N LEU A 255 5.78 -34.31 -19.28
CA LEU A 255 5.16 -35.62 -19.07
C LEU A 255 3.84 -35.78 -19.85
N HIS A 256 3.21 -34.68 -20.26
CA HIS A 256 1.92 -34.64 -20.93
C HIS A 256 1.92 -33.65 -22.12
N PRO A 257 2.74 -33.89 -23.17
CA PRO A 257 3.02 -32.89 -24.22
C PRO A 257 1.82 -32.53 -25.10
N GLY A 258 0.70 -33.28 -25.00
CA GLY A 258 -0.55 -32.96 -25.68
C GLY A 258 -1.40 -31.88 -24.99
N GLN A 259 -0.99 -31.41 -23.81
CA GLN A 259 -1.63 -30.31 -23.10
C GLN A 259 -1.05 -28.95 -23.54
N ASP A 260 -1.83 -27.88 -23.41
CA ASP A 260 -1.35 -26.53 -23.69
C ASP A 260 -0.36 -26.08 -22.61
N TRP A 261 0.89 -25.83 -23.00
CA TRP A 261 1.96 -25.47 -22.08
C TRP A 261 1.68 -24.15 -21.36
N PHE A 262 1.16 -23.15 -22.08
CA PHE A 262 0.90 -21.83 -21.51
C PHE A 262 -0.16 -21.91 -20.42
N SER A 263 -1.28 -22.56 -20.69
CA SER A 263 -2.37 -22.78 -19.74
C SER A 263 -1.90 -23.57 -18.50
N LEU A 264 -1.04 -24.58 -18.66
CA LEU A 264 -0.46 -25.30 -17.51
C LEU A 264 0.47 -24.42 -16.66
N VAL A 265 1.34 -23.63 -17.30
CA VAL A 265 2.24 -22.71 -16.59
C VAL A 265 1.46 -21.59 -15.91
N GLU A 266 0.50 -20.97 -16.59
CA GLU A 266 -0.36 -19.95 -16.02
C GLU A 266 -1.15 -20.49 -14.82
N THR A 267 -1.66 -21.72 -14.89
CA THR A 267 -2.34 -22.35 -13.77
C THR A 267 -1.44 -22.53 -12.56
N ALA A 268 -0.29 -23.18 -12.74
CA ALA A 268 0.60 -23.45 -11.63
C ALA A 268 1.28 -22.20 -11.06
N ALA A 269 1.64 -21.23 -11.92
CA ALA A 269 2.39 -20.03 -11.54
C ALA A 269 1.49 -18.90 -11.03
N TYR A 270 0.29 -18.76 -11.59
CA TYR A 270 -0.62 -17.66 -11.31
C TYR A 270 -1.88 -18.15 -10.57
N TYR A 271 -2.76 -18.94 -11.18
CA TYR A 271 -4.05 -19.29 -10.56
C TYR A 271 -3.92 -20.08 -9.25
N ASP A 272 -2.92 -20.96 -9.13
CA ASP A 272 -2.65 -21.75 -7.92
C ASP A 272 -1.75 -21.01 -6.91
N ASN A 273 -1.36 -19.75 -7.19
CA ASN A 273 -0.63 -18.94 -6.21
C ASN A 273 -1.52 -18.70 -4.99
N PRO A 274 -1.08 -19.03 -3.75
CA PRO A 274 -1.92 -18.88 -2.56
C PRO A 274 -2.55 -17.50 -2.38
N TRP A 275 -1.89 -16.44 -2.87
CA TRP A 275 -2.42 -15.08 -2.83
C TRP A 275 -3.55 -14.85 -3.83
N GLU A 276 -3.46 -15.43 -5.03
CA GLU A 276 -4.50 -15.43 -6.06
C GLU A 276 -5.67 -16.31 -5.63
N VAL A 277 -5.40 -17.51 -5.09
CA VAL A 277 -6.44 -18.40 -4.52
C VAL A 277 -7.25 -17.66 -3.45
N TRP A 278 -6.59 -16.89 -2.58
CA TRP A 278 -7.30 -16.07 -1.60
C TRP A 278 -8.16 -14.98 -2.27
N ALA A 279 -7.65 -14.27 -3.27
CA ALA A 279 -8.42 -13.25 -3.98
C ALA A 279 -9.64 -13.85 -4.72
N TYR A 280 -9.47 -14.96 -5.44
CA TYR A 280 -10.55 -15.67 -6.13
C TYR A 280 -11.58 -16.32 -5.19
N ALA A 281 -11.18 -16.71 -3.98
CA ALA A 281 -12.12 -17.17 -2.98
C ALA A 281 -13.05 -16.03 -2.50
N ASN A 282 -12.60 -14.77 -2.59
CA ASN A 282 -13.39 -13.61 -2.20
C ASN A 282 -14.27 -13.05 -3.34
N ASP A 283 -13.91 -13.24 -4.61
CA ASP A 283 -14.67 -12.74 -5.77
C ASP A 283 -15.73 -13.71 -6.32
N ASN A 284 -15.88 -14.89 -5.70
CA ASN A 284 -16.77 -16.00 -6.11
C ASN A 284 -16.53 -16.51 -7.54
N ASN A 285 -15.34 -16.28 -8.11
CA ASN A 285 -14.98 -16.66 -9.47
C ASN A 285 -14.01 -17.86 -9.50
N TRP A 286 -14.02 -18.68 -8.45
CA TRP A 286 -13.31 -19.97 -8.44
C TRP A 286 -14.19 -21.10 -9.02
N PRO A 287 -13.70 -21.92 -9.96
CA PRO A 287 -12.36 -21.89 -10.56
C PRO A 287 -12.18 -20.76 -11.59
N PRO A 288 -10.97 -20.18 -11.71
CA PRO A 288 -10.70 -19.14 -12.71
C PRO A 288 -10.95 -19.66 -14.14
N PRO A 289 -11.59 -18.88 -15.04
CA PRO A 289 -11.96 -19.37 -16.37
C PRO A 289 -10.79 -19.82 -17.27
N GLY A 290 -9.58 -19.30 -17.04
CA GLY A 290 -8.37 -19.65 -17.79
C GLY A 290 -7.59 -20.84 -17.21
N ALA A 291 -8.00 -21.36 -16.06
CA ALA A 291 -7.24 -22.40 -15.37
C ALA A 291 -7.36 -23.78 -16.04
N ASN A 292 -6.24 -24.49 -16.08
CA ASN A 292 -6.14 -25.84 -16.59
C ASN A 292 -6.55 -26.84 -15.49
N PRO A 293 -7.64 -27.61 -15.68
CA PRO A 293 -8.13 -28.53 -14.66
C PRO A 293 -7.16 -29.67 -14.33
N ALA A 294 -6.13 -29.91 -15.16
CA ALA A 294 -5.13 -30.93 -14.90
C ALA A 294 -4.18 -30.59 -13.74
N LEU A 295 -3.98 -29.29 -13.47
CA LEU A 295 -3.10 -28.81 -12.39
C LEU A 295 -3.83 -28.00 -11.32
N LEU A 296 -4.98 -27.42 -11.67
CA LEU A 296 -5.72 -26.54 -10.80
C LEU A 296 -6.00 -27.19 -9.44
N TRP A 297 -5.68 -26.46 -8.38
CA TRP A 297 -5.96 -26.90 -7.03
C TRP A 297 -7.46 -27.11 -6.79
N PRO A 298 -7.85 -28.05 -5.91
CA PRO A 298 -9.24 -28.25 -5.57
C PRO A 298 -9.86 -26.97 -5.01
N ALA A 299 -11.17 -26.80 -5.22
CA ALA A 299 -11.91 -25.67 -4.66
C ALA A 299 -11.72 -25.59 -3.15
N TRP A 300 -11.23 -24.45 -2.69
CA TRP A 300 -11.11 -24.16 -1.26
C TRP A 300 -12.50 -23.88 -0.71
N THR A 301 -13.01 -24.79 0.13
CA THR A 301 -14.16 -24.50 0.97
C THR A 301 -13.67 -23.71 2.19
N ASP A 302 -13.91 -22.40 2.17
CA ASP A 302 -13.82 -21.45 3.28
C ASP A 302 -12.42 -20.85 3.58
N PRO A 303 -12.11 -19.62 3.13
CA PRO A 303 -10.91 -18.91 3.57
C PRO A 303 -11.12 -18.40 5.00
N VAL A 304 -10.19 -18.71 5.89
CA VAL A 304 -10.16 -18.23 7.27
C VAL A 304 -10.41 -16.71 7.34
N LEU A 305 -11.51 -16.37 8.01
CA LEU A 305 -11.96 -15.07 8.50
C LEU A 305 -10.81 -14.14 8.97
N LEU A 306 -10.24 -13.35 8.07
CA LEU A 306 -9.53 -12.11 8.44
C LEU A 306 -9.81 -10.94 7.49
N TRP A 307 -10.64 -11.13 6.46
CA TRP A 307 -11.01 -10.06 5.56
C TRP A 307 -12.40 -9.52 5.88
N PRO A 308 -12.56 -8.24 6.25
CA PRO A 308 -13.85 -7.62 6.22
C PRO A 308 -14.14 -7.29 4.76
N ALA A 309 -14.57 -8.31 4.00
CA ALA A 309 -15.25 -8.08 2.75
C ALA A 309 -16.28 -6.96 3.02
N ARG A 310 -16.31 -5.95 2.15
CA ARG A 310 -17.44 -5.01 2.11
C ARG A 310 -18.65 -5.79 1.60
N ALA A 311 -19.11 -6.77 2.37
CA ALA A 311 -20.37 -7.43 2.17
C ALA A 311 -21.44 -6.33 2.25
N ASN A 312 -21.94 -5.93 1.09
CA ASN A 312 -23.03 -5.00 0.86
C ASN A 312 -22.84 -3.54 1.35
N LEU A 313 -22.09 -2.73 0.61
CA LEU A 313 -22.26 -1.26 0.66
C LEU A 313 -23.44 -0.74 -0.18
N LEU A 314 -24.03 -1.58 -1.05
CA LEU A 314 -25.23 -1.23 -1.81
C LEU A 314 -26.55 -1.66 -1.13
N GLY A 315 -26.48 -2.27 0.05
CA GLY A 315 -27.64 -2.76 0.80
C GLY A 315 -28.66 -1.70 1.26
N PRO A 316 -28.31 -0.40 1.38
CA PRO A 316 -29.31 0.63 1.66
C PRO A 316 -29.35 1.77 0.62
N LEU A 317 -29.00 1.51 -0.66
CA LEU A 317 -29.19 2.48 -1.75
C LEU A 317 -30.08 1.95 -2.90
N LEU A 318 -31.02 1.06 -2.58
CA LEU A 318 -32.25 0.81 -3.32
C LEU A 318 -33.44 1.04 -2.37
#